data_AF-A0A8J9Y1Y6-F1
#
_entry.id   AF-A0A8J9Y1Y6-F1
#
_cell.length_a   1.000
_cell.length_b   1.000
_cell.length_c   1.000
_cell.angle_alpha   90.00
_cell.angle_beta   90.00
_cell.angle_gamma   90.00
#
_symmetry.space_group_name_H-M   'P 1'
#
loop_
_entity.id
_entity.type
_entity.pdbx_description
1 polymer ?
#
loop_
_entity_poly.entity_id
_entity_poly.type
_entity_poly.pdbx_seq_one_letter_code
_entity_poly.pdbx_strand_id
1 'polypeptide(L)'
;MEPIVPPSILLAKSWDNLPEINLCIESIKNNENLKHQNKIEDANFMKITLVGCYNTIVPYDDKFVYTAASKLPLQNDMHTGIFTFSRGYKLPKRFSHLSFYPHWESLRLSDDPFSNGNKKMQINATEMQNENNIDFRLCFNKLKHTVIWGSFHRTLILKDTEKWLYNHLRRYQWPMEINIYGESHGYHLMGFLDLFKLLYPGEKTVHLVIPLQWMDRDSMMRKCGCEPLLANNEKVSSTIIQKTSKPTPESANLLIDTAPTASPTGADGGSAFVIVEVTLAKPFMQPVIPPHISELDINKMLEEIEKQRIKRKCTGRGQLEYNWQATVQNAANSLRRVPYYGIVNNTLKPRNQVLS
;
A
#
# COMPACT_ATOMS: atom_id res chain seq x y z
N MET A 1 41.78 -18.96 -47.53
CA MET A 1 41.40 -19.84 -46.42
C MET A 1 41.21 -21.23 -47.01
N GLU A 2 42.01 -22.20 -46.58
CA GLU A 2 41.89 -23.58 -47.05
C GLU A 2 40.59 -24.22 -46.54
N PRO A 3 39.98 -25.16 -47.28
CA PRO A 3 38.75 -25.80 -46.86
C PRO A 3 39.02 -26.69 -45.64
N ILE A 4 38.30 -26.43 -44.55
CA ILE A 4 38.32 -27.26 -43.35
C ILE A 4 37.71 -28.62 -43.72
N VAL A 5 38.55 -29.66 -43.77
CA VAL A 5 38.09 -31.04 -43.94
C VAL A 5 37.47 -31.49 -42.60
N PRO A 6 36.17 -31.81 -42.56
CA PRO A 6 35.55 -32.31 -41.34
C PRO A 6 36.17 -33.67 -40.95
N PRO A 7 36.45 -33.92 -39.65
CA PRO A 7 37.04 -35.19 -39.23
C PRO A 7 36.10 -36.37 -39.49
N SER A 8 36.69 -37.55 -39.68
CA SER A 8 35.99 -38.83 -39.81
C SER A 8 34.96 -39.03 -38.67
N ILE A 9 33.79 -39.61 -39.00
CA ILE A 9 32.69 -39.86 -38.05
C ILE A 9 33.14 -40.66 -36.82
N LEU A 10 34.17 -41.50 -36.96
CA LEU A 10 34.75 -42.28 -35.85
C LEU A 10 35.60 -41.44 -34.89
N LEU A 11 35.99 -40.23 -35.29
CA LEU A 11 36.76 -39.27 -34.49
C LEU A 11 35.91 -38.08 -34.01
N ALA A 12 34.62 -38.05 -34.35
CA ALA A 12 33.68 -37.10 -33.81
C ALA A 12 33.43 -37.44 -32.33
N LYS A 13 34.11 -36.73 -31.42
CA LYS A 13 33.78 -36.78 -29.99
C LYS A 13 32.42 -36.11 -29.80
N SER A 14 31.36 -36.90 -29.91
CA SER A 14 30.00 -36.46 -29.56
C SER A 14 29.88 -36.32 -28.04
N TRP A 15 29.18 -35.28 -27.61
CA TRP A 15 28.71 -35.12 -26.23
C TRP A 15 27.77 -36.26 -25.80
N ASP A 16 27.27 -37.06 -26.75
CA ASP A 16 26.37 -38.20 -26.54
C ASP A 16 27.04 -39.41 -25.87
N ASN A 17 28.38 -39.46 -25.81
CA ASN A 17 29.12 -40.56 -25.18
C ASN A 17 29.63 -40.25 -23.76
N LEU A 18 29.26 -39.08 -23.20
CA LEU A 18 29.55 -38.79 -21.80
C LEU A 18 28.54 -39.52 -20.91
N PRO A 19 28.98 -40.20 -19.82
CA PRO A 19 28.05 -40.79 -18.88
C PRO A 19 27.15 -39.69 -18.30
N GLU A 20 25.84 -39.91 -18.33
CA GLU A 20 24.86 -39.01 -17.72
C GLU A 20 25.07 -38.99 -16.20
N ILE A 21 25.56 -37.87 -15.67
CA ILE A 21 25.73 -37.69 -14.23
C ILE A 21 24.48 -37.02 -13.69
N ASN A 22 23.56 -37.83 -13.17
CA ASN A 22 22.39 -37.35 -12.44
C ASN A 22 22.74 -37.12 -10.98
N LEU A 23 22.95 -35.85 -10.63
CA LEU A 23 23.23 -35.39 -9.27
C LEU A 23 21.91 -35.14 -8.53
N CYS A 24 21.45 -36.12 -7.76
CA CYS A 24 20.35 -35.96 -6.83
C CYS A 24 20.86 -35.43 -5.49
N ILE A 25 20.46 -34.21 -5.12
CA ILE A 25 20.73 -33.64 -3.80
C ILE A 25 19.51 -33.95 -2.93
N GLU A 26 19.61 -35.00 -2.12
CA GLU A 26 18.62 -35.31 -1.10
C GLU A 26 18.98 -34.59 0.20
N SER A 27 18.21 -33.55 0.53
CA SER A 27 18.34 -32.87 1.82
C SER A 27 17.48 -33.62 2.85
N ILE A 28 18.10 -34.35 3.76
CA ILE A 28 17.42 -34.91 4.94
C ILE A 28 17.10 -33.76 5.89
N LYS A 29 15.89 -33.22 5.81
CA LYS A 29 15.44 -32.15 6.70
C LYS A 29 15.11 -32.74 8.07
N ASN A 30 15.60 -32.09 9.13
CA ASN A 30 15.17 -32.39 10.50
C ASN A 30 13.62 -32.29 10.57
N ASN A 31 12.97 -33.30 11.17
CA ASN A 31 11.52 -33.36 11.34
C ASN A 31 10.94 -32.14 12.09
N GLU A 32 11.70 -31.55 13.01
CA GLU A 32 11.31 -30.31 13.68
C GLU A 32 11.33 -29.12 12.71
N ASN A 33 12.36 -29.02 11.87
CA ASN A 33 12.44 -27.99 10.85
C ASN A 33 11.31 -28.13 9.81
N LEU A 34 10.88 -29.35 9.48
CA LEU A 34 9.70 -29.59 8.64
C LEU A 34 8.42 -29.05 9.29
N LYS A 35 8.21 -29.28 10.60
CA LYS A 35 7.06 -28.71 11.32
C LYS A 35 7.06 -27.18 11.31
N HIS A 36 8.24 -26.57 11.48
CA HIS A 36 8.38 -25.11 11.43
C HIS A 36 8.17 -24.58 10.01
N GLN A 37 8.71 -25.26 9.00
CA GLN A 37 8.54 -24.89 7.59
C GLN A 37 7.08 -24.93 7.18
N ASN A 38 6.34 -26.00 7.53
CA ASN A 38 4.91 -26.11 7.24
C ASN A 38 4.10 -24.99 7.93
N LYS A 39 4.48 -24.59 9.15
CA LYS A 39 3.84 -23.44 9.83
C LYS A 39 4.12 -22.10 9.14
N ILE A 40 5.32 -21.92 8.58
CA ILE A 40 5.74 -20.70 7.89
C ILE A 40 5.19 -20.62 6.46
N GLU A 41 5.04 -21.75 5.78
CA GLU A 41 4.51 -21.82 4.41
C GLU A 41 3.09 -21.25 4.31
N ASP A 42 2.27 -21.52 5.33
CA ASP A 42 0.93 -20.96 5.44
C ASP A 42 0.92 -19.51 5.90
N ALA A 43 1.94 -19.07 6.65
CA ALA A 43 2.00 -17.74 7.23
C ALA A 43 1.99 -16.63 6.15
N ASN A 44 1.31 -15.54 6.45
CA ASN A 44 1.36 -14.33 5.66
C ASN A 44 2.51 -13.44 6.17
N PHE A 45 2.85 -12.37 5.47
CA PHE A 45 3.73 -11.34 6.02
C PHE A 45 3.19 -9.97 5.67
N MET A 46 3.48 -8.99 6.53
CA MET A 46 3.27 -7.58 6.24
C MET A 46 4.62 -6.89 6.12
N LYS A 47 4.75 -6.08 5.08
CA LYS A 47 5.92 -5.27 4.78
C LYS A 47 5.49 -3.81 4.74
N ILE A 48 6.14 -2.95 5.51
CA ILE A 48 5.98 -1.50 5.42
C ILE A 48 7.29 -0.93 4.89
N THR A 49 7.21 -0.27 3.73
CA THR A 49 8.32 0.42 3.08
C THR A 49 8.11 1.93 3.21
N LEU A 50 9.04 2.63 3.87
CA LEU A 50 9.05 4.09 3.94
C LEU A 50 9.98 4.64 2.86
N VAL A 51 9.42 5.40 1.91
CA VAL A 51 10.22 6.05 0.87
C VAL A 51 10.95 7.25 1.47
N GLY A 52 10.18 8.19 2.01
CA GLY A 52 10.70 9.45 2.50
C GLY A 52 9.60 10.38 3.00
N CYS A 53 10.05 11.45 3.66
CA CYS A 53 9.28 12.59 4.06
C CYS A 53 9.61 13.78 3.15
N TYR A 54 8.59 14.45 2.66
CA TYR A 54 8.68 15.53 1.69
C TYR A 54 8.06 16.80 2.24
N ASN A 55 8.47 17.93 1.66
CA ASN A 55 8.04 19.27 2.06
C ASN A 55 8.21 19.51 3.56
N THR A 56 9.32 19.06 4.16
CA THR A 56 9.58 19.27 5.60
C THR A 56 9.76 20.76 5.92
N ILE A 57 9.26 21.21 7.07
CA ILE A 57 9.38 22.62 7.52
C ILE A 57 10.83 23.12 7.56
N VAL A 58 11.76 22.26 7.95
CA VAL A 58 13.20 22.52 7.89
C VAL A 58 13.83 21.80 6.70
N PRO A 59 14.81 22.42 6.00
CA PRO A 59 15.60 21.72 5.01
C PRO A 59 16.43 20.61 5.67
N TYR A 60 16.85 19.62 4.88
CA TYR A 60 17.74 18.57 5.36
C TYR A 60 19.07 19.16 5.84
N ASP A 61 19.48 18.79 7.06
CA ASP A 61 20.74 19.17 7.68
C ASP A 61 21.27 17.98 8.51
N ASP A 62 22.54 17.61 8.28
CA ASP A 62 23.22 16.48 8.91
C ASP A 62 23.32 16.61 10.45
N LYS A 63 23.08 17.82 10.99
CA LYS A 63 23.02 18.07 12.44
C LYS A 63 21.74 17.53 13.10
N PHE A 64 20.69 17.26 12.32
CA PHE A 64 19.46 16.68 12.83
C PHE A 64 19.47 15.16 12.70
N VAL A 65 18.91 14.49 13.70
CA VAL A 65 18.58 13.08 13.66
C VAL A 65 17.14 12.95 13.19
N TYR A 66 16.98 12.30 12.04
CA TYR A 66 15.68 11.99 11.45
C TYR A 66 15.32 10.54 11.77
N THR A 67 14.21 10.35 12.49
CA THR A 67 13.68 9.04 12.86
C THR A 67 12.20 8.97 12.53
N ALA A 68 11.78 7.93 11.83
CA ALA A 68 10.36 7.62 11.67
C ALA A 68 10.00 6.36 12.45
N ALA A 69 8.74 6.19 12.82
CA ALA A 69 8.26 4.98 13.48
C ALA A 69 6.85 4.62 13.04
N SER A 70 6.59 3.31 12.99
CA SER A 70 5.26 2.76 12.80
C SER A 70 5.12 1.47 13.60
N LYS A 71 3.90 0.93 13.66
CA LYS A 71 3.65 -0.39 14.24
C LYS A 71 3.76 -1.47 13.17
N LEU A 72 4.11 -2.68 13.57
CA LEU A 72 3.93 -3.88 12.76
C LEU A 72 3.24 -4.96 13.59
N PRO A 73 2.42 -5.82 12.95
CA PRO A 73 1.80 -6.95 13.63
C PRO A 73 2.87 -7.93 14.11
N LEU A 74 2.72 -8.39 15.36
CA LEU A 74 3.58 -9.39 16.00
C LEU A 74 2.73 -10.35 16.83
N GLN A 75 3.25 -11.55 17.08
CA GLN A 75 2.63 -12.49 18.02
C GLN A 75 3.14 -12.20 19.43
N ASN A 76 2.54 -11.21 20.09
CA ASN A 76 2.75 -10.87 21.50
C ASN A 76 1.42 -10.46 22.14
N ASP A 77 1.42 -10.15 23.43
CA ASP A 77 0.21 -9.78 24.18
C ASP A 77 -0.50 -8.54 23.61
N MET A 78 0.27 -7.62 23.01
CA MET A 78 -0.25 -6.38 22.39
C MET A 78 -0.55 -6.51 20.90
N HIS A 79 -0.36 -7.72 20.33
CA HIS A 79 -0.42 -8.06 18.90
C HIS A 79 0.40 -7.17 17.93
N THR A 80 1.23 -6.27 18.47
CA THR A 80 1.99 -5.28 17.70
C THR A 80 3.34 -5.00 18.35
N GLY A 81 4.32 -4.60 17.54
CA GLY A 81 5.58 -4.02 17.97
C GLY A 81 5.83 -2.68 17.30
N ILE A 82 6.59 -1.81 17.95
CA ILE A 82 7.03 -0.53 17.39
C ILE A 82 8.32 -0.78 16.62
N PHE A 83 8.36 -0.29 15.38
CA PHE A 83 9.53 -0.40 14.51
C PHE A 83 9.95 1.00 14.06
N THR A 84 11.25 1.27 14.17
CA THR A 84 11.83 2.57 13.83
C THR A 84 12.62 2.49 12.54
N PHE A 85 12.46 3.51 11.69
CA PHE A 85 13.32 3.80 10.57
C PHE A 85 14.27 4.91 11.03
N SER A 86 15.50 4.52 11.33
CA SER A 86 16.48 5.43 11.91
C SER A 86 17.18 6.21 10.80
N ARG A 87 17.94 7.27 11.13
CA ARG A 87 18.90 7.92 10.21
C ARG A 87 18.35 8.18 8.80
N GLY A 88 17.33 9.03 8.69
CA GLY A 88 16.95 9.59 7.40
C GLY A 88 18.12 10.36 6.77
N TYR A 89 18.30 10.23 5.46
CA TYR A 89 19.44 10.81 4.74
C TYR A 89 19.00 11.75 3.62
N LYS A 90 19.95 12.57 3.16
CA LYS A 90 19.74 13.50 2.06
C LYS A 90 19.41 12.75 0.77
N LEU A 91 18.44 13.26 0.03
CA LEU A 91 18.08 12.71 -1.28
C LEU A 91 19.30 12.56 -2.23
N PRO A 92 19.64 11.33 -2.66
CA PRO A 92 20.72 11.10 -3.61
C PRO A 92 20.39 11.65 -5.00
N LYS A 93 21.40 12.15 -5.73
CA LYS A 93 21.23 12.80 -7.05
C LYS A 93 20.51 11.94 -8.11
N ARG A 94 20.58 10.62 -8.00
CA ARG A 94 20.01 9.66 -8.97
C ARG A 94 18.89 8.81 -8.37
N PHE A 95 18.38 9.17 -7.19
CA PHE A 95 17.31 8.41 -6.55
C PHE A 95 16.00 8.64 -7.30
N SER A 96 15.35 7.55 -7.71
CA SER A 96 14.02 7.60 -8.29
C SER A 96 12.98 7.33 -7.21
N HIS A 97 12.23 8.38 -6.84
CA HIS A 97 11.18 8.32 -5.81
C HIS A 97 10.10 7.27 -6.05
N LEU A 98 9.90 6.91 -7.32
CA LEU A 98 8.88 5.97 -7.78
C LEU A 98 9.46 4.62 -8.18
N SER A 99 10.78 4.47 -8.23
CA SER A 99 11.41 3.26 -8.78
C SER A 99 12.78 2.97 -8.17
N PHE A 100 12.82 2.25 -7.05
CA PHE A 100 14.08 1.94 -6.35
C PHE A 100 14.04 0.57 -5.65
N TYR A 101 15.20 0.05 -5.26
CA TYR A 101 15.29 -1.13 -4.40
C TYR A 101 15.34 -0.68 -2.94
N PRO A 102 14.32 -1.00 -2.13
CA PRO A 102 14.31 -0.58 -0.74
C PRO A 102 15.27 -1.46 0.07
N HIS A 103 15.98 -0.85 1.01
CA HIS A 103 16.92 -1.56 1.88
C HIS A 103 16.20 -2.19 3.07
N TRP A 104 16.69 -3.32 3.57
CA TRP A 104 16.26 -3.84 4.86
C TRP A 104 16.77 -2.91 5.96
N GLU A 105 15.86 -2.32 6.74
CA GLU A 105 16.23 -1.24 7.67
C GLU A 105 17.28 -1.68 8.70
N SER A 106 17.20 -2.92 9.18
CA SER A 106 18.18 -3.49 10.11
C SER A 106 19.58 -3.72 9.52
N LEU A 107 19.70 -3.81 8.18
CA LEU A 107 20.96 -4.11 7.49
C LEU A 107 21.52 -2.92 6.70
N ARG A 108 20.83 -1.78 6.69
CA ARG A 108 21.16 -0.62 5.84
C ARG A 108 22.47 0.10 6.19
N LEU A 109 23.09 -0.21 7.33
CA LEU A 109 24.18 0.58 7.91
C LEU A 109 25.50 0.56 7.11
N SER A 110 25.65 -0.36 6.17
CA SER A 110 26.74 -0.41 5.20
C SER A 110 26.10 -0.40 3.82
N ASP A 111 26.67 0.33 2.84
CA ASP A 111 26.28 0.36 1.42
C ASP A 111 26.46 -1.02 0.73
N ASP A 112 25.96 -2.05 1.38
CA ASP A 112 26.11 -3.45 1.09
C ASP A 112 24.95 -3.86 0.18
N PRO A 113 25.22 -4.40 -1.02
CA PRO A 113 24.17 -4.91 -1.90
C PRO A 113 23.29 -5.97 -1.25
N PHE A 114 23.76 -6.70 -0.22
CA PHE A 114 22.96 -7.68 0.53
C PHE A 114 21.87 -7.06 1.39
N SER A 115 21.92 -5.75 1.63
CA SER A 115 20.86 -5.03 2.33
C SER A 115 19.67 -4.68 1.42
N ASN A 116 19.81 -4.77 0.09
CA ASN A 116 18.71 -4.49 -0.84
C ASN A 116 17.64 -5.58 -0.79
N GLY A 117 16.38 -5.16 -0.77
CA GLY A 117 15.25 -6.06 -0.94
C GLY A 117 15.22 -6.68 -2.35
N ASN A 118 14.84 -7.94 -2.44
CA ASN A 118 14.77 -8.69 -3.70
C ASN A 118 13.72 -8.16 -4.70
N LYS A 119 12.83 -7.27 -4.27
CA LYS A 119 11.75 -6.71 -5.09
C LYS A 119 11.97 -5.21 -5.26
N LYS A 120 12.08 -4.79 -6.52
CA LYS A 120 12.06 -3.37 -6.88
C LYS A 120 10.69 -2.79 -6.52
N MET A 121 10.71 -1.68 -5.80
CA MET A 121 9.52 -0.87 -5.59
C MET A 121 9.29 -0.06 -6.87
N GLN A 122 8.11 -0.20 -7.46
CA GLN A 122 7.71 0.54 -8.65
C GLN A 122 6.30 1.06 -8.44
N ILE A 123 6.20 2.38 -8.25
CA ILE A 123 4.93 3.03 -7.95
C ILE A 123 4.45 3.78 -9.17
N ASN A 124 3.23 3.48 -9.60
CA ASN A 124 2.53 4.32 -10.53
C ASN A 124 1.87 5.49 -9.76
N ALA A 125 2.20 6.73 -10.14
CA ALA A 125 1.70 7.92 -9.45
C ALA A 125 0.17 8.03 -9.47
N THR A 126 -0.52 7.39 -10.43
CA THR A 126 -1.99 7.38 -10.52
C THR A 126 -2.66 6.39 -9.56
N GLU A 127 -1.90 5.42 -9.04
CA GLU A 127 -2.41 4.36 -8.15
C GLU A 127 -2.22 4.69 -6.67
N MET A 128 -1.55 5.80 -6.36
CA MET A 128 -1.35 6.27 -5.00
C MET A 128 -2.66 6.79 -4.40
N GLN A 129 -2.96 6.34 -3.19
CA GLN A 129 -4.01 6.94 -2.37
C GLN A 129 -3.52 8.30 -1.85
N ASN A 130 -4.16 9.35 -2.34
CA ASN A 130 -3.84 10.74 -2.02
C ASN A 130 -5.15 11.49 -1.74
N GLU A 131 -5.80 11.16 -0.63
CA GLU A 131 -7.11 11.72 -0.27
C GLU A 131 -7.09 13.24 -0.09
N ASN A 132 -5.93 13.78 0.28
CA ASN A 132 -5.73 15.20 0.49
C ASN A 132 -5.31 15.97 -0.77
N ASN A 133 -5.29 15.31 -1.94
CA ASN A 133 -4.91 15.91 -3.23
C ASN A 133 -3.58 16.68 -3.19
N ILE A 134 -2.60 16.15 -2.47
CA ILE A 134 -1.27 16.74 -2.35
C ILE A 134 -0.59 16.71 -3.72
N ASP A 135 -0.09 17.84 -4.20
CA ASP A 135 0.72 17.88 -5.41
C ASP A 135 2.16 17.44 -5.10
N PHE A 136 2.34 16.14 -4.95
CA PHE A 136 3.64 15.54 -4.64
C PHE A 136 4.62 15.63 -5.82
N ARG A 137 4.14 15.83 -7.06
CA ARG A 137 5.00 15.97 -8.25
C ARG A 137 5.80 17.26 -8.21
N LEU A 138 5.17 18.37 -7.80
CA LEU A 138 5.86 19.64 -7.58
C LEU A 138 6.92 19.53 -6.47
N CYS A 139 6.64 18.73 -5.44
CA CYS A 139 7.53 18.55 -4.30
C CYS A 139 8.79 17.74 -4.64
N PHE A 140 8.74 16.82 -5.61
CA PHE A 140 9.93 16.12 -6.10
C PHE A 140 11.00 17.06 -6.68
N ASN A 141 10.61 18.26 -7.12
CA ASN A 141 11.57 19.27 -7.60
C ASN A 141 12.22 20.06 -6.45
N LYS A 142 11.62 20.07 -5.25
CA LYS A 142 12.12 20.80 -4.06
C LYS A 142 12.99 19.92 -3.17
N LEU A 143 14.13 19.48 -3.71
CA LEU A 143 15.03 18.49 -3.09
C LEU A 143 15.57 18.85 -1.69
N LYS A 144 15.56 20.14 -1.32
CA LYS A 144 16.13 20.60 -0.04
C LYS A 144 15.28 20.26 1.18
N HIS A 145 13.97 20.13 1.02
CA HIS A 145 13.01 19.87 2.11
C HIS A 145 12.54 18.41 2.06
N THR A 146 13.48 17.49 1.86
CA THR A 146 13.20 16.07 1.66
C THR A 146 14.18 15.24 2.47
N VAL A 147 13.65 14.25 3.17
CA VAL A 147 14.39 13.26 3.95
C VAL A 147 14.03 11.89 3.41
N ILE A 148 15.02 11.09 3.03
CA ILE A 148 14.80 9.76 2.45
C ILE A 148 15.20 8.69 3.45
N TRP A 149 14.42 7.60 3.49
CA TRP A 149 14.82 6.36 4.14
C TRP A 149 15.05 5.26 3.11
N GLY A 150 14.12 5.12 2.16
CA GLY A 150 14.21 4.12 1.10
C GLY A 150 14.40 2.71 1.65
N SER A 151 13.71 2.38 2.74
CA SER A 151 13.90 1.13 3.48
C SER A 151 12.59 0.53 3.96
N PHE A 152 12.63 -0.73 4.37
CA PHE A 152 11.45 -1.46 4.81
C PHE A 152 11.71 -2.32 6.05
N HIS A 153 10.62 -2.53 6.79
CA HIS A 153 10.50 -3.58 7.79
C HIS A 153 9.51 -4.64 7.32
N ARG A 154 9.70 -5.89 7.76
CA ARG A 154 8.81 -7.01 7.44
C ARG A 154 8.60 -7.90 8.66
N THR A 155 7.35 -8.25 8.93
CA THR A 155 7.00 -9.20 9.99
C THR A 155 6.14 -10.32 9.45
N LEU A 156 6.27 -11.51 10.07
CA LEU A 156 5.39 -12.64 9.81
C LEU A 156 4.06 -12.43 10.51
N ILE A 157 2.97 -12.75 9.82
CA ILE A 157 1.61 -12.76 10.34
C ILE A 157 1.16 -14.21 10.45
N LEU A 158 0.92 -14.64 11.69
CA LEU A 158 0.34 -15.93 12.00
C LEU A 158 -1.19 -15.82 12.09
N LYS A 159 -1.91 -16.95 11.97
CA LYS A 159 -3.38 -16.99 11.85
C LYS A 159 -4.12 -16.17 12.92
N ASP A 160 -3.68 -16.23 14.17
CA ASP A 160 -4.33 -15.48 15.27
C ASP A 160 -4.14 -13.97 15.13
N THR A 161 -2.91 -13.55 14.80
CA THR A 161 -2.58 -12.14 14.51
C THR A 161 -3.29 -11.63 13.26
N GLU A 162 -3.52 -12.49 12.27
CA GLU A 162 -4.22 -12.13 11.04
C GLU A 162 -5.67 -11.70 11.31
N LYS A 163 -6.39 -12.45 12.15
CA LYS A 163 -7.77 -12.10 12.55
C LYS A 163 -7.81 -10.80 13.36
N TRP A 164 -6.87 -10.62 14.27
CA TRP A 164 -6.74 -9.37 15.03
C TRP A 164 -6.49 -8.19 14.08
N LEU A 165 -5.51 -8.31 13.17
CA LEU A 165 -5.12 -7.28 12.22
C LEU A 165 -6.29 -6.91 11.31
N TYR A 166 -7.00 -7.90 10.77
CA TYR A 166 -8.22 -7.68 9.99
C TYR A 166 -9.25 -6.82 10.75
N ASN A 167 -9.52 -7.14 12.01
CA ASN A 167 -10.46 -6.36 12.82
C ASN A 167 -9.95 -4.96 13.15
N HIS A 168 -8.64 -4.82 13.36
CA HIS A 168 -8.01 -3.55 13.66
C HIS A 168 -8.09 -2.59 12.45
N LEU A 169 -7.71 -3.06 11.25
CA LEU A 169 -7.75 -2.25 10.01
C LEU A 169 -9.17 -1.81 9.62
N ARG A 170 -10.22 -2.50 10.10
CA ARG A 170 -11.62 -2.06 9.90
C ARG A 170 -12.05 -0.92 10.80
N ARG A 171 -11.37 -0.75 11.93
CA ARG A 171 -11.79 0.18 13.01
C ARG A 171 -10.87 1.39 13.11
N TYR A 172 -9.60 1.21 12.80
CA TYR A 172 -8.55 2.19 13.06
C TYR A 172 -7.68 2.42 11.83
N GLN A 173 -7.12 3.62 11.76
CA GLN A 173 -6.03 3.94 10.84
C GLN A 173 -4.72 3.44 11.44
N TRP A 174 -3.72 3.18 10.60
CA TRP A 174 -2.43 2.68 11.05
C TRP A 174 -1.47 3.85 11.37
N PRO A 175 -0.76 3.83 12.50
CA PRO A 175 0.01 4.99 12.96
C PRO A 175 1.36 5.13 12.24
N MET A 176 1.78 6.37 12.00
CA MET A 176 3.13 6.73 11.59
C MET A 176 3.56 8.00 12.31
N GLU A 177 4.79 8.04 12.79
CA GLU A 177 5.39 9.21 13.43
C GLU A 177 6.74 9.54 12.80
N ILE A 178 7.07 10.83 12.76
CA ILE A 178 8.37 11.34 12.34
C ILE A 178 8.86 12.33 13.37
N ASN A 179 10.06 12.06 13.86
CA ASN A 179 10.81 12.96 14.71
C ASN A 179 12.04 13.49 13.97
N ILE A 180 12.23 14.80 14.07
CA ILE A 180 13.40 15.51 13.56
C ILE A 180 14.03 16.23 14.75
N TYR A 181 15.14 15.73 15.29
CA TYR A 181 15.76 16.29 16.50
C TYR A 181 17.15 16.83 16.23
N GLY A 182 17.41 18.08 16.60
CA GLY A 182 18.74 18.68 16.66
C GLY A 182 19.13 18.99 18.11
N GLU A 183 20.29 19.62 18.31
CA GLU A 183 20.78 19.95 19.66
C GLU A 183 19.87 20.93 20.43
N SER A 184 19.16 21.81 19.71
CA SER A 184 18.38 22.92 20.29
C SER A 184 16.88 22.85 20.02
N HIS A 185 16.43 22.13 18.99
CA HIS A 185 15.03 22.10 18.57
C HIS A 185 14.65 20.70 18.07
N GLY A 186 13.38 20.32 18.29
CA GLY A 186 12.80 19.07 17.83
C GLY A 186 11.43 19.30 17.16
N TYR A 187 11.16 18.56 16.10
CA TYR A 187 9.86 18.54 15.43
C TYR A 187 9.28 17.13 15.53
N HIS A 188 8.01 17.07 15.92
CA HIS A 188 7.27 15.82 16.11
C HIS A 188 6.02 15.87 15.26
N LEU A 189 5.96 14.97 14.30
CA LEU A 189 4.90 14.88 13.32
C LEU A 189 4.27 13.49 13.38
N MET A 190 2.97 13.43 13.16
CA MET A 190 2.21 12.19 13.05
C MET A 190 1.45 12.13 11.74
N GLY A 191 1.20 10.91 11.26
CA GLY A 191 0.42 10.62 10.07
C GLY A 191 -0.42 9.36 10.28
N PHE A 192 -1.51 9.27 9.53
CA PHE A 192 -2.48 8.20 9.62
C PHE A 192 -2.56 7.46 8.29
N LEU A 193 -2.20 6.19 8.28
CA LEU A 193 -2.23 5.32 7.10
C LEU A 193 -3.62 4.68 7.01
N ASP A 194 -4.39 4.99 5.98
CA ASP A 194 -5.60 4.23 5.67
C ASP A 194 -5.23 2.94 4.93
N LEU A 195 -5.27 1.81 5.64
CA LEU A 195 -4.97 0.49 5.09
C LEU A 195 -6.23 -0.30 4.71
N PHE A 196 -7.41 0.32 4.72
CA PHE A 196 -8.68 -0.37 4.49
C PHE A 196 -8.73 -1.06 3.12
N LYS A 197 -8.05 -0.51 2.11
CA LYS A 197 -7.97 -1.12 0.77
C LYS A 197 -7.32 -2.51 0.77
N LEU A 198 -6.46 -2.84 1.73
CA LEU A 198 -5.90 -4.20 1.87
C LEU A 198 -6.97 -5.25 2.20
N LEU A 199 -8.14 -4.82 2.68
CA LEU A 199 -9.26 -5.71 2.99
C LEU A 199 -10.10 -6.05 1.75
N TYR A 200 -9.86 -5.39 0.61
CA TYR A 200 -10.58 -5.67 -0.62
C TYR A 200 -10.13 -7.01 -1.23
N PRO A 201 -11.03 -7.75 -1.90
CA PRO A 201 -10.69 -9.02 -2.52
C PRO A 201 -9.54 -8.90 -3.53
N GLY A 202 -8.49 -9.69 -3.32
CA GLY A 202 -7.31 -9.74 -4.20
C GLY A 202 -6.27 -8.64 -4.00
N GLU A 203 -6.57 -7.59 -3.21
CA GLU A 203 -5.63 -6.50 -2.95
C GLU A 203 -4.51 -6.95 -2.01
N LYS A 204 -3.26 -6.67 -2.43
CA LYS A 204 -2.04 -7.05 -1.69
C LYS A 204 -1.18 -5.85 -1.31
N THR A 205 -1.31 -4.75 -2.04
CA THR A 205 -0.41 -3.61 -1.92
C THR A 205 -1.20 -2.32 -1.93
N VAL A 206 -0.84 -1.40 -1.05
CA VAL A 206 -1.37 -0.04 -1.04
C VAL A 206 -0.20 0.95 -1.00
N HIS A 207 -0.26 1.95 -1.87
CA HIS A 207 0.69 3.06 -1.92
C HIS A 207 -0.01 4.32 -1.41
N LEU A 208 0.57 4.99 -0.42
CA LEU A 208 -0.06 6.06 0.33
C LEU A 208 0.79 7.33 0.25
N VAL A 209 0.12 8.46 0.02
CA VAL A 209 0.66 9.81 0.24
C VAL A 209 -0.09 10.41 1.43
N ILE A 210 0.63 10.62 2.53
CA ILE A 210 -0.01 10.86 3.83
C ILE A 210 0.42 12.23 4.35
N PRO A 211 -0.51 13.18 4.53
CA PRO A 211 -0.17 14.44 5.17
C PRO A 211 0.23 14.21 6.62
N LEU A 212 1.23 14.95 7.05
CA LEU A 212 1.70 14.97 8.41
C LEU A 212 1.09 16.15 9.15
N GLN A 213 0.70 15.87 10.39
CA GLN A 213 0.15 16.81 11.35
C GLN A 213 1.10 16.91 12.54
N TRP A 214 1.04 18.01 13.29
CA TRP A 214 1.74 18.08 14.56
C TRP A 214 1.25 16.99 15.50
N MET A 215 2.18 16.43 16.27
CA MET A 215 1.86 15.33 17.19
C MET A 215 0.75 15.73 18.17
N ASP A 216 -0.33 14.94 18.17
CA ASP A 216 -1.44 15.07 19.11
C ASP A 216 -1.84 13.69 19.67
N ARG A 217 -1.72 13.54 20.99
CA ARG A 217 -1.96 12.27 21.68
C ARG A 217 -3.42 11.84 21.57
N ASP A 218 -4.36 12.79 21.65
CA ASP A 218 -5.79 12.48 21.64
C ASP A 218 -6.23 11.99 20.26
N SER A 219 -5.74 12.64 19.21
CA SER A 219 -5.96 12.19 17.83
C SER A 219 -5.34 10.82 17.56
N MET A 220 -4.13 10.53 18.07
CA MET A 220 -3.51 9.21 17.95
C MET A 220 -4.34 8.12 18.62
N MET A 221 -4.78 8.34 19.86
CA MET A 221 -5.65 7.39 20.56
C MET A 221 -6.99 7.21 19.83
N ARG A 222 -7.61 8.28 19.35
CA ARG A 222 -8.92 8.23 18.69
C ARG A 222 -8.87 7.52 17.33
N LYS A 223 -7.86 7.81 16.51
CA LYS A 223 -7.77 7.31 15.12
C LYS A 223 -7.05 5.98 15.00
N CYS A 224 -6.02 5.74 15.81
CA CYS A 224 -5.19 4.54 15.74
C CYS A 224 -5.44 3.56 16.89
N GLY A 225 -6.12 3.98 17.95
CA GLY A 225 -6.27 3.16 19.16
C GLY A 225 -4.94 2.93 19.87
N CYS A 226 -3.99 3.88 19.76
CA CYS A 226 -2.68 3.73 20.40
C CYS A 226 -2.07 5.03 20.89
N GLU A 227 -1.22 4.88 21.90
CA GLU A 227 -0.37 5.94 22.42
C GLU A 227 0.72 6.34 21.41
N PRO A 228 1.38 7.50 21.62
CA PRO A 228 2.56 7.90 20.88
C PRO A 228 3.60 6.78 20.76
N LEU A 229 4.16 6.60 19.56
CA LEU A 229 5.11 5.53 19.25
C LEU A 229 6.53 5.89 19.69
N LEU A 230 6.93 7.14 19.47
CA LEU A 230 8.24 7.64 19.84
C LEU A 230 8.14 8.42 21.15
N ALA A 231 9.09 8.17 22.05
CA ALA A 231 9.20 8.96 23.26
C ALA A 231 9.44 10.44 22.90
N ASN A 232 8.70 11.33 23.58
CA ASN A 232 9.01 12.75 23.56
C ASN A 232 10.37 12.93 24.23
N ASN A 233 11.42 13.20 23.47
CA ASN A 233 12.63 13.74 24.09
C ASN A 233 12.23 15.11 24.66
N GLU A 234 12.25 15.25 25.99
CA GLU A 234 11.72 16.39 26.76
C GLU A 234 12.40 17.76 26.48
N LYS A 235 13.22 17.88 25.43
CA LYS A 235 13.82 19.16 24.99
C LYS A 235 12.95 19.89 23.95
N VAL A 236 11.63 19.89 24.12
CA VAL A 236 10.76 20.73 23.31
C VAL A 236 10.71 22.13 23.94
N SER A 237 11.61 23.01 23.52
CA SER A 237 11.34 24.45 23.60
C SER A 237 10.20 24.74 22.64
N SER A 238 8.97 24.66 23.14
CA SER A 238 7.80 25.30 22.53
C SER A 238 7.98 26.81 22.64
N THR A 239 8.84 27.37 21.78
CA THR A 239 8.86 28.80 21.53
C THR A 239 8.96 28.97 20.03
N ILE A 240 7.80 29.19 19.43
CA ILE A 240 7.67 29.74 18.08
C ILE A 240 8.36 31.11 18.11
N ILE A 241 9.64 31.18 17.77
CA ILE A 241 10.29 32.45 17.49
C ILE A 241 10.00 32.78 16.04
N GLN A 242 8.84 33.42 15.82
CA GLN A 242 8.64 34.25 14.65
C GLN A 242 9.68 35.37 14.71
N LYS A 243 10.63 35.38 13.76
CA LYS A 243 11.42 36.57 13.46
C LYS A 243 10.50 37.59 12.81
N THR A 244 9.91 38.46 13.62
CA THR A 244 9.38 39.75 13.18
C THR A 244 9.74 40.80 14.22
N SER A 245 10.38 41.85 13.71
CA SER A 245 10.79 43.13 14.30
C SER A 245 10.12 43.58 15.63
N LYS A 246 10.95 44.07 16.56
CA LYS A 246 10.62 44.96 17.70
C LYS A 246 9.68 46.13 17.28
N PRO A 247 8.87 46.75 18.19
CA PRO A 247 9.17 46.94 19.63
C PRO A 247 8.01 46.85 20.66
N THR A 248 8.46 46.70 21.91
CA THR A 248 7.94 47.16 23.23
C THR A 248 6.76 46.46 23.94
N PRO A 249 6.85 46.36 25.29
CA PRO A 249 6.06 45.45 26.12
C PRO A 249 4.86 46.17 26.74
N GLU A 250 3.75 45.45 26.94
CA GLU A 250 2.95 45.46 28.16
C GLU A 250 1.68 44.61 27.98
N SER A 251 1.15 44.14 29.11
CA SER A 251 -0.11 43.40 29.31
C SER A 251 -0.16 41.94 28.89
N ALA A 252 0.16 41.12 29.90
CA ALA A 252 -0.27 39.76 30.09
C ALA A 252 -1.81 39.61 30.08
N ASN A 253 -2.23 38.36 29.85
CA ASN A 253 -3.56 37.80 30.05
C ASN A 253 -4.61 38.13 28.99
N LEU A 254 -4.79 37.19 28.07
CA LEU A 254 -6.10 36.60 27.74
C LEU A 254 -5.85 35.20 27.15
N LEU A 255 -5.88 34.19 28.02
CA LEU A 255 -6.11 32.79 27.65
C LEU A 255 -7.56 32.68 27.19
N ILE A 256 -7.78 32.55 25.88
CA ILE A 256 -9.05 32.07 25.33
C ILE A 256 -8.73 30.96 24.34
N ASP A 257 -9.19 29.76 24.68
CA ASP A 257 -9.41 28.62 23.81
C ASP A 257 -9.96 29.09 22.45
N THR A 258 -9.09 29.10 21.46
CA THR A 258 -9.46 29.06 20.06
C THR A 258 -8.66 27.95 19.44
N ALA A 259 -9.36 26.95 18.91
CA ALA A 259 -8.79 25.81 18.20
C ALA A 259 -7.67 26.32 17.28
N PRO A 260 -6.42 25.84 17.40
CA PRO A 260 -5.34 26.39 16.62
C PRO A 260 -5.65 26.11 15.16
N THR A 261 -5.83 27.17 14.39
CA THR A 261 -5.74 27.12 12.93
C THR A 261 -4.45 26.36 12.64
N ALA A 262 -4.57 25.15 12.09
CA ALA A 262 -3.47 24.19 12.05
C ALA A 262 -2.24 24.85 11.43
N SER A 263 -1.20 25.05 12.25
CA SER A 263 0.05 25.64 11.76
C SER A 263 0.63 24.73 10.67
N PRO A 264 1.14 25.31 9.57
CA PRO A 264 1.63 24.51 8.46
C PRO A 264 2.79 23.63 8.94
N THR A 265 2.77 22.36 8.54
CA THR A 265 3.86 21.41 8.81
C THR A 265 4.92 21.43 7.69
N GLY A 266 4.61 22.06 6.56
CA GLY A 266 5.48 22.13 5.40
C GLY A 266 6.07 23.50 5.09
N ALA A 267 7.18 23.50 4.36
CA ALA A 267 7.97 24.70 4.08
C ALA A 267 7.29 25.70 3.14
N ASP A 268 6.34 25.25 2.32
CA ASP A 268 5.58 26.10 1.41
C ASP A 268 4.23 26.59 1.96
N GLY A 269 4.01 26.41 3.27
CA GLY A 269 2.74 26.72 3.92
C GLY A 269 1.68 25.63 3.76
N GLY A 270 1.97 24.54 3.02
CA GLY A 270 1.16 23.33 2.98
C GLY A 270 1.51 22.34 4.10
N SER A 271 1.10 21.08 3.91
CA SER A 271 1.49 19.98 4.81
C SER A 271 2.78 19.32 4.34
N ALA A 272 3.66 18.99 5.28
CA ALA A 272 4.65 17.94 5.07
C ALA A 272 3.93 16.62 4.86
N PHE A 273 4.53 15.68 4.12
CA PHE A 273 3.88 14.40 3.84
C PHE A 273 4.89 13.27 3.68
N VAL A 274 4.44 12.04 3.90
CA VAL A 274 5.24 10.83 3.63
C VAL A 274 4.68 10.03 2.47
N ILE A 275 5.57 9.30 1.81
CA ILE A 275 5.20 8.26 0.86
C ILE A 275 5.53 6.90 1.48
N VAL A 276 4.52 6.05 1.59
CA VAL A 276 4.61 4.73 2.22
C VAL A 276 3.99 3.68 1.30
N GLU A 277 4.63 2.52 1.20
CA GLU A 277 4.03 1.31 0.61
C GLU A 277 3.80 0.29 1.72
N VAL A 278 2.60 -0.27 1.76
CA VAL A 278 2.29 -1.41 2.62
C VAL A 278 1.93 -2.60 1.74
N THR A 279 2.59 -3.73 1.95
CA THR A 279 2.40 -4.95 1.16
C THR A 279 2.14 -6.16 2.04
N LEU A 280 1.21 -7.00 1.63
CA LEU A 280 0.98 -8.35 2.15
C LEU A 280 1.51 -9.40 1.17
N ALA A 281 1.97 -10.54 1.68
CA ALA A 281 2.37 -11.66 0.83
C ALA A 281 1.17 -12.25 0.08
N LYS A 282 0.09 -12.47 0.84
CA LYS A 282 -1.19 -13.02 0.42
C LYS A 282 -2.28 -11.99 0.74
N PRO A 283 -3.30 -11.81 -0.12
CA PRO A 283 -4.38 -10.88 0.17
C PRO A 283 -5.24 -11.43 1.32
N PHE A 284 -5.84 -10.57 2.14
CA PHE A 284 -6.73 -11.02 3.22
C PHE A 284 -7.93 -11.80 2.70
N MET A 285 -8.47 -11.35 1.57
CA MET A 285 -9.59 -11.98 0.89
C MET A 285 -9.14 -12.40 -0.50
N GLN A 286 -9.45 -13.63 -0.88
CA GLN A 286 -9.24 -14.07 -2.26
C GLN A 286 -10.20 -13.32 -3.19
N PRO A 287 -9.78 -12.98 -4.43
CA PRO A 287 -10.67 -12.39 -5.41
C PRO A 287 -11.85 -13.34 -5.64
N VAL A 288 -13.06 -12.86 -5.38
CA VAL A 288 -14.27 -13.63 -5.66
C VAL A 288 -14.48 -13.57 -7.16
N ILE A 289 -14.16 -14.67 -7.84
CA ILE A 289 -14.63 -14.90 -9.19
C ILE A 289 -16.09 -15.32 -9.03
N PRO A 290 -17.07 -14.50 -9.44
CA PRO A 290 -18.46 -14.91 -9.35
C PRO A 290 -18.62 -16.25 -10.11
N PRO A 291 -19.41 -17.20 -9.60
CA PRO A 291 -19.64 -18.44 -10.31
C PRO A 291 -20.15 -18.11 -11.71
N HIS A 292 -19.57 -18.75 -12.72
CA HIS A 292 -20.02 -18.58 -14.09
C HIS A 292 -21.47 -19.07 -14.18
N ILE A 293 -22.41 -18.15 -14.37
CA ILE A 293 -23.80 -18.50 -14.66
C ILE A 293 -23.87 -18.75 -16.17
N SER A 294 -24.22 -19.97 -16.57
CA SER A 294 -24.34 -20.28 -17.99
C SER A 294 -25.51 -19.52 -18.63
N GLU A 295 -25.45 -19.27 -19.94
CA GLU A 295 -26.56 -18.66 -20.68
C GLU A 295 -27.85 -19.48 -20.52
N LEU A 296 -27.73 -20.81 -20.41
CA LEU A 296 -28.85 -21.72 -20.12
C LEU A 296 -29.48 -21.46 -18.75
N ASP A 297 -28.67 -21.24 -17.71
CA ASP A 297 -29.17 -21.00 -16.36
C ASP A 297 -29.82 -19.61 -16.26
N ILE A 298 -29.26 -18.60 -16.93
CA ILE A 298 -29.88 -17.28 -17.01
C ILE A 298 -31.21 -17.35 -17.76
N ASN A 299 -31.27 -18.05 -18.88
CA ASN A 299 -32.51 -18.22 -19.64
C ASN A 299 -33.57 -18.95 -18.81
N LYS A 300 -33.21 -19.97 -18.03
CA LYS A 300 -34.13 -20.62 -17.08
C LYS A 300 -34.62 -19.66 -16.00
N MET A 301 -33.73 -18.88 -15.38
CA MET A 301 -34.10 -17.89 -14.36
C MET A 301 -35.05 -16.83 -14.93
N LEU A 302 -34.81 -16.37 -16.16
CA LEU A 302 -35.66 -15.39 -16.84
C LEU A 302 -37.01 -15.98 -17.26
N GLU A 303 -37.04 -17.24 -17.72
CA GLU A 303 -38.29 -17.95 -17.99
C GLU A 303 -39.15 -18.13 -16.72
N GLU A 304 -38.52 -18.42 -15.57
CA GLU A 304 -39.22 -18.52 -14.29
C GLU A 304 -39.84 -17.17 -13.87
N ILE A 305 -39.12 -16.08 -14.08
CA ILE A 305 -39.60 -14.70 -13.82
C ILE A 305 -40.76 -14.34 -14.77
N GLU A 306 -40.70 -14.76 -16.03
CA GLU A 306 -41.77 -14.56 -17.02
C GLU A 306 -43.02 -15.41 -16.73
N LYS A 307 -42.85 -16.63 -16.18
CA LYS A 307 -43.94 -17.56 -15.85
C LYS A 307 -44.66 -17.19 -14.55
N GLN A 308 -43.97 -16.59 -13.57
CA GLN A 308 -44.59 -16.15 -12.33
C GLN A 308 -45.44 -14.89 -12.56
N ARG A 309 -46.77 -15.04 -12.60
CA ARG A 309 -47.72 -13.93 -12.45
C ARG A 309 -47.71 -13.44 -11.01
N ILE A 310 -46.68 -12.70 -10.62
CA ILE A 310 -46.58 -12.11 -9.28
C ILE A 310 -47.63 -10.99 -9.19
N LYS A 311 -48.76 -11.26 -8.52
CA LYS A 311 -49.73 -10.23 -8.17
C LYS A 311 -49.05 -9.22 -7.25
N ARG A 312 -49.04 -7.95 -7.67
CA ARG A 312 -48.40 -6.86 -6.92
C ARG A 312 -49.22 -6.56 -5.65
N LYS A 313 -48.54 -6.38 -4.50
CA LYS A 313 -49.19 -5.97 -3.24
C LYS A 313 -49.52 -4.47 -3.15
N CYS A 314 -48.96 -3.63 -4.03
CA CYS A 314 -49.23 -2.18 -4.08
C CYS A 314 -49.81 -1.77 -5.43
N THR A 315 -51.09 -1.39 -5.45
CA THR A 315 -51.85 -0.89 -6.61
C THR A 315 -52.00 0.64 -6.58
N GLY A 316 -50.95 1.35 -6.18
CA GLY A 316 -50.93 2.83 -6.17
C GLY A 316 -50.53 3.41 -7.52
N ARG A 317 -51.46 4.20 -8.10
CA ARG A 317 -51.38 5.09 -9.30
C ARG A 317 -50.24 4.84 -10.31
N GLY A 318 -50.60 4.29 -11.48
CA GLY A 318 -49.95 4.66 -12.75
C GLY A 318 -49.69 3.54 -13.77
N GLN A 319 -49.57 2.28 -13.35
CA GLN A 319 -49.37 1.16 -14.30
C GLN A 319 -50.43 0.08 -14.07
N LEU A 320 -51.19 -0.22 -15.12
CA LEU A 320 -52.08 -1.38 -15.17
C LEU A 320 -51.25 -2.67 -15.07
N GLU A 321 -51.84 -3.75 -14.56
CA GLU A 321 -51.15 -5.04 -14.36
C GLU A 321 -50.57 -5.61 -15.66
N TYR A 322 -51.20 -5.33 -16.79
CA TYR A 322 -50.67 -5.61 -18.13
C TYR A 322 -49.36 -4.86 -18.44
N ASN A 323 -49.28 -3.57 -18.09
CA ASN A 323 -48.09 -2.74 -18.31
C ASN A 323 -46.92 -3.21 -17.42
N TRP A 324 -47.23 -3.72 -16.23
CA TRP A 324 -46.23 -4.33 -15.35
C TRP A 324 -45.66 -5.62 -15.95
N GLN A 325 -46.52 -6.54 -16.42
CA GLN A 325 -46.07 -7.78 -17.08
C GLN A 325 -45.22 -7.48 -18.32
N ALA A 326 -45.62 -6.50 -19.14
CA ALA A 326 -44.84 -6.05 -20.28
C ALA A 326 -43.47 -5.46 -19.85
N THR A 327 -43.42 -4.74 -18.73
CA THR A 327 -42.17 -4.19 -18.18
C THR A 327 -41.23 -5.30 -17.72
N VAL A 328 -41.75 -6.33 -17.05
CA VAL A 328 -40.98 -7.50 -16.62
C VAL A 328 -40.43 -8.28 -17.82
N GLN A 329 -41.24 -8.49 -18.85
CA GLN A 329 -40.80 -9.14 -20.10
C GLN A 329 -39.73 -8.32 -20.84
N ASN A 330 -39.88 -6.99 -20.88
CA ASN A 330 -38.87 -6.11 -21.50
C ASN A 330 -37.55 -6.11 -20.71
N ALA A 331 -37.60 -6.15 -19.39
CA ALA A 331 -36.42 -6.27 -18.53
C ALA A 331 -35.72 -7.62 -18.75
N ALA A 332 -36.47 -8.73 -18.81
CA ALA A 332 -35.93 -10.05 -19.11
C ALA A 332 -35.26 -10.10 -20.49
N ASN A 333 -35.93 -9.59 -21.52
CA ASN A 333 -35.38 -9.50 -22.87
C ASN A 333 -34.13 -8.61 -22.97
N SER A 334 -34.03 -7.56 -22.15
CA SER A 334 -32.84 -6.71 -22.07
C SER A 334 -31.69 -7.44 -21.39
N LEU A 335 -31.96 -8.19 -20.32
CA LEU A 335 -30.96 -9.00 -19.62
C LEU A 335 -30.39 -10.11 -20.49
N ARG A 336 -31.19 -10.74 -21.37
CA ARG A 336 -30.72 -11.72 -22.39
C ARG A 336 -29.70 -11.13 -23.38
N ARG A 337 -29.64 -9.81 -23.53
CA ARG A 337 -28.78 -9.12 -24.52
C ARG A 337 -27.51 -8.53 -23.92
N VAL A 338 -27.34 -8.58 -22.59
CA VAL A 338 -26.13 -8.07 -21.94
C VAL A 338 -24.99 -9.06 -22.17
N PRO A 339 -23.87 -8.66 -22.80
CA PRO A 339 -22.72 -9.55 -22.95
C PRO A 339 -22.15 -9.87 -21.56
N TYR A 340 -22.11 -11.16 -21.22
CA TYR A 340 -21.64 -11.61 -19.92
C TYR A 340 -20.10 -11.62 -19.86
N TYR A 341 -19.56 -11.32 -18.68
CA TYR A 341 -18.12 -11.36 -18.41
C TYR A 341 -17.54 -12.71 -18.85
N GLY A 342 -16.66 -12.68 -19.85
CA GLY A 342 -16.00 -13.87 -20.41
C GLY A 342 -16.30 -14.15 -21.89
N ILE A 343 -17.25 -13.47 -22.52
CA ILE A 343 -17.45 -13.59 -23.98
C ILE A 343 -16.41 -12.73 -24.70
N VAL A 344 -15.22 -13.31 -24.93
CA VAL A 344 -14.32 -12.84 -25.99
C VAL A 344 -14.95 -13.27 -27.32
N ASN A 345 -15.84 -12.44 -27.88
CA ASN A 345 -16.39 -12.66 -29.21
C ASN A 345 -15.28 -12.46 -30.26
N ASN A 346 -14.49 -13.51 -30.52
CA ASN A 346 -13.57 -13.60 -31.65
C ASN A 346 -14.27 -13.77 -33.02
N THR A 347 -15.50 -13.27 -33.17
CA THR A 347 -16.26 -13.37 -34.43
C THR A 347 -16.97 -12.06 -34.76
N LEU A 348 -16.21 -10.97 -34.82
CA LEU A 348 -16.59 -9.83 -35.67
C LEU A 348 -16.12 -10.14 -37.10
N LYS A 349 -16.97 -10.83 -37.88
CA LYS A 349 -16.87 -10.71 -39.35
C LYS A 349 -17.46 -9.35 -39.74
N PRO A 350 -16.76 -8.53 -40.54
CA PRO A 350 -17.29 -7.25 -40.98
C PRO A 350 -18.50 -7.49 -41.89
N ARG A 351 -19.65 -6.93 -41.52
CA ARG A 351 -20.83 -6.91 -42.38
C ARG A 351 -20.64 -5.81 -43.42
N ASN A 352 -20.63 -6.23 -44.68
CA ASN A 352 -20.51 -5.40 -45.88
C ASN A 352 -21.38 -4.14 -45.81
N GLN A 353 -20.74 -3.00 -46.11
CA GLN A 353 -21.40 -1.79 -46.56
C GLN A 353 -22.09 -2.11 -47.89
N VAL A 354 -23.41 -1.93 -47.95
CA VAL A 354 -24.13 -1.79 -49.22
C VAL A 354 -24.37 -0.30 -49.38
N LEU A 355 -23.68 0.27 -50.36
CA LEU A 355 -23.96 1.58 -50.94
C LEU A 355 -25.29 1.51 -51.69
N SER A 356 -26.19 2.42 -51.37
CA SER A 356 -27.18 2.99 -52.29
C SER A 356 -27.48 4.41 -51.84
#